data_AF-A0A932GA32-F1
#
_entry.id   AF-A0A932GA32-F1
#
_cell.length_a   1.000
_cell.length_b   1.000
_cell.length_c   1.000
_cell.angle_alpha   90.00
_cell.angle_beta   90.00
_cell.angle_gamma   90.00
#
_symmetry.space_group_name_H-M   'P 1'
#
loop_
_entity.id
_entity.type
_entity.pdbx_description
1 polymer ?
#
loop_
_entity_poly.entity_id
_entity_poly.type
_entity_poly.pdbx_seq_one_letter_code
_entity_poly.pdbx_strand_id
1 'polypeptide(L)'
;MSETFTFPPASSPDAIEWAGTPIGAANCITRTRTRTAVHDKSIDRLEGRRDALVNAAVSFVTRKGKPLYRHDVIIHGVRVRATTNSAHLHDFWVDNWYSPDEWKSITGLLPPRDPQVTVFALGGVGDQPEAAHYSRKTNTIIFFNTAYYGQLKSWVLGAVGRVLAEEFGIHSIHGACVDKDGRGVLYIAPTGTGKSTSSYGLMHLSRTRFHSDDWVYVRYAYATRDGRRIHPMRVTLPGGRELQGYPVFRWLETASSSHADATITGLDLEHREVTVPVTAIDFVSPVEAYAFTSEKIFYLRTNLVENFPLSAMQMLRSKMENVPDVSPAFLTQHDAMLNDLVEAIRAEGGEVTQYFAEHSRDEVKQLLARMIAFDNARAMLDVSKVLPAERVFINPMEPTKLSTVILLRRAKDDRTVAESLGLGGFAARLLIGETPDKKREIAYNAYRAVDDAEEQAFVTSLEEEARRAGPGGDDRLYELFERRGDVPETLREEFELFRVMHRACRCYSLNTILTADPQVKDRKEAVELTLQIIARLVDDHPADLQTTLTNYRSLISAPAR
;
A
#
# COMPACT_ATOMS: atom_id res chain seq x y z
N MET A 1 31.07 -13.76 11.89
CA MET A 1 30.83 -13.59 10.45
C MET A 1 31.17 -12.15 10.14
N SER A 2 32.01 -11.86 9.15
CA SER A 2 32.28 -10.47 8.75
C SER A 2 30.97 -9.82 8.28
N GLU A 3 30.67 -8.60 8.74
CA GLU A 3 29.55 -7.83 8.20
C GLU A 3 29.74 -7.69 6.68
N THR A 4 28.73 -8.09 5.91
CA THR A 4 28.84 -8.11 4.45
C THR A 4 28.66 -6.72 3.83
N PHE A 5 28.08 -5.78 4.58
CA PHE A 5 27.92 -4.37 4.25
C PHE A 5 28.03 -3.51 5.52
N THR A 6 28.32 -2.22 5.35
CA THR A 6 28.43 -1.25 6.44
C THR A 6 27.74 0.07 6.10
N PHE A 7 27.47 0.88 7.12
CA PHE A 7 26.98 2.25 6.93
C PHE A 7 28.02 3.25 7.40
N PRO A 8 28.12 4.42 6.74
CA PRO A 8 28.91 5.53 7.26
C PRO A 8 28.49 5.87 8.70
N PRO A 9 29.44 6.16 9.59
CA PRO A 9 29.14 6.51 10.96
C PRO A 9 28.40 7.84 11.03
N ALA A 10 27.56 8.00 12.06
CA ALA A 10 26.87 9.25 12.32
C ALA A 10 27.85 10.38 12.65
N SER A 11 27.50 11.61 12.28
CA SER A 11 28.30 12.81 12.61
C SER A 11 28.32 13.12 14.12
N SER A 12 27.31 12.66 14.85
CA SER A 12 27.26 12.72 16.33
C SER A 12 26.35 11.62 16.87
N PRO A 13 26.50 11.25 18.17
CA PRO A 13 25.61 10.26 18.81
C PRO A 13 24.13 10.67 18.78
N ASP A 14 23.86 11.98 18.83
CA ASP A 14 22.52 12.56 18.85
C ASP A 14 21.95 12.84 17.44
N ALA A 15 22.67 12.52 16.37
CA ALA A 15 22.17 12.66 15.00
C ALA A 15 21.10 11.58 14.71
N ILE A 16 19.92 12.00 14.26
CA ILE A 16 18.83 11.09 13.85
C ILE A 16 18.95 10.70 12.37
N GLU A 17 19.70 11.50 11.61
CA GLU A 17 19.99 11.36 10.19
C GLU A 17 21.36 11.98 9.85
N TRP A 18 22.01 11.49 8.80
CA TRP A 18 23.28 12.03 8.28
C TRP A 18 23.50 11.60 6.83
N ALA A 19 24.47 12.21 6.15
CA ALA A 19 24.80 11.86 4.76
C ALA A 19 25.45 10.47 4.67
N GLY A 20 24.98 9.66 3.72
CA GLY A 20 25.60 8.39 3.35
C GLY A 20 26.72 8.57 2.31
N THR A 21 27.42 7.47 2.01
CA THR A 21 28.42 7.43 0.93
C THR A 21 27.71 7.74 -0.40
N PRO A 22 28.27 8.60 -1.27
CA PRO A 22 27.60 9.05 -2.49
C PRO A 22 27.07 7.89 -3.34
N ILE A 23 25.78 7.98 -3.68
CA ILE A 23 25.04 7.15 -4.62
C ILE A 23 23.71 7.83 -4.90
N GLY A 24 23.15 7.65 -6.09
CA GLY A 24 21.93 8.35 -6.46
C GLY A 24 22.15 9.85 -6.64
N ALA A 25 21.06 10.61 -6.64
CA ALA A 25 21.10 12.06 -6.48
C ALA A 25 21.50 12.49 -5.05
N ALA A 26 21.15 11.67 -4.06
CA ALA A 26 21.54 11.81 -2.66
C ALA A 26 21.30 10.47 -1.93
N ASN A 27 21.99 10.24 -0.81
CA ASN A 27 21.75 9.10 0.07
C ASN A 27 21.76 9.58 1.52
N CYS A 28 20.62 9.47 2.21
CA CYS A 28 20.51 9.80 3.63
C CYS A 28 20.49 8.52 4.48
N ILE A 29 21.33 8.46 5.51
CA ILE A 29 21.32 7.38 6.49
C ILE A 29 20.54 7.83 7.71
N THR A 30 19.59 7.03 8.16
CA THR A 30 18.83 7.26 9.38
C THR A 30 19.44 6.45 10.53
N ARG A 31 19.36 6.98 11.76
CA ARG A 31 19.84 6.26 12.95
C ARG A 31 19.16 4.90 13.07
N THR A 32 17.84 4.93 13.11
CA THR A 32 16.99 3.75 13.06
C THR A 32 16.51 3.58 11.63
N ARG A 33 16.97 2.51 10.97
CA ARG A 33 16.73 2.20 9.54
C ARG A 33 15.47 1.36 9.32
N THR A 34 14.56 1.48 10.28
CA THR A 34 13.32 0.74 10.40
C THR A 34 12.39 1.54 11.32
N ARG A 35 11.23 0.97 11.67
CA ARG A 35 10.30 1.60 12.61
C ARG A 35 10.91 1.70 14.00
N THR A 36 10.57 2.76 14.72
CA THR A 36 10.96 2.94 16.12
C THR A 36 10.48 1.77 16.99
N ALA A 37 11.31 1.32 17.92
CA ALA A 37 10.94 0.27 18.85
C ALA A 37 9.78 0.71 19.77
N VAL A 38 9.77 1.98 20.17
CA VAL A 38 8.67 2.58 20.92
C VAL A 38 7.65 3.17 19.95
N HIS A 39 6.43 2.67 20.00
CA HIS A 39 5.31 3.23 19.25
C HIS A 39 3.98 2.98 19.96
N ASP A 40 3.05 3.93 19.89
CA ASP A 40 1.70 3.81 20.45
C ASP A 40 0.67 4.45 19.51
N LYS A 41 -0.21 3.62 18.95
CA LYS A 41 -1.27 4.03 18.02
C LYS A 41 -2.61 4.33 18.71
N SER A 42 -2.70 4.07 20.02
CA SER A 42 -3.91 4.19 20.83
C SER A 42 -3.70 5.10 22.04
N ILE A 43 -2.97 6.21 21.86
CA ILE A 43 -2.67 7.16 22.95
C ILE A 43 -3.93 7.78 23.56
N ASP A 44 -5.05 7.75 22.83
CA ASP A 44 -6.34 8.27 23.29
C ASP A 44 -6.93 7.49 24.47
N ARG A 45 -6.45 6.26 24.74
CA ARG A 45 -6.84 5.49 25.94
C ARG A 45 -6.37 6.12 27.25
N LEU A 46 -5.39 7.01 27.18
CA LEU A 46 -4.84 7.75 28.32
C LEU A 46 -5.25 9.21 28.21
N GLU A 47 -6.15 9.65 29.09
CA GLU A 47 -6.63 11.03 29.10
C GLU A 47 -5.47 12.03 29.20
N GLY A 48 -5.49 13.08 28.37
CA GLY A 48 -4.46 14.12 28.33
C GLY A 48 -3.12 13.71 27.68
N ARG A 49 -2.90 12.43 27.34
CA ARG A 49 -1.62 11.97 26.77
C ARG A 49 -1.28 12.66 25.45
N ARG A 50 -2.26 12.82 24.57
CA ARG A 50 -2.10 13.53 23.30
C ARG A 50 -1.64 14.97 23.52
N ASP A 51 -2.27 15.69 24.45
CA ASP A 51 -1.94 17.09 24.70
C ASP A 51 -0.55 17.24 25.33
N ALA A 52 -0.15 16.32 26.23
CA ALA A 52 1.21 16.29 26.77
C ALA A 52 2.28 16.12 25.67
N LEU A 53 2.06 15.20 24.73
CA LEU A 53 2.97 14.95 23.60
C LEU A 53 3.03 16.14 22.64
N VAL A 54 1.86 16.73 22.31
CA VAL A 54 1.80 17.94 21.48
C VAL A 54 2.48 19.12 22.18
N ASN A 55 2.29 19.29 23.48
CA ASN A 55 2.96 20.34 24.25
C ASN A 55 4.49 20.18 24.24
N ALA A 56 5.02 18.96 24.32
CA ALA A 56 6.44 18.70 24.17
C ALA A 56 6.94 19.10 22.76
N ALA A 57 6.21 18.70 21.71
CA ALA A 57 6.53 19.06 20.33
C ALA A 57 6.50 20.57 20.09
N VAL A 58 5.45 21.26 20.52
CA VAL A 58 5.28 22.72 20.38
C VAL A 58 6.32 23.46 21.22
N SER A 59 6.60 23.03 22.45
CA SER A 59 7.64 23.62 23.29
C SER A 59 9.01 23.52 22.63
N PHE A 60 9.31 22.41 21.95
CA PHE A 60 10.54 22.27 21.16
C PHE A 60 10.55 23.24 19.97
N VAL A 61 9.47 23.26 19.18
CA VAL A 61 9.32 24.12 17.99
C VAL A 61 9.47 25.61 18.30
N THR A 62 8.99 26.05 19.46
CA THR A 62 9.07 27.46 19.87
C THR A 62 10.45 27.90 20.37
N ARG A 63 11.36 26.96 20.69
CA ARG A 63 12.75 27.30 21.06
C ARG A 63 13.51 27.75 19.80
N LYS A 64 14.15 28.92 19.87
CA LYS A 64 14.98 29.45 18.76
C LYS A 64 16.18 28.53 18.50
N GLY A 65 16.47 28.18 17.23
CA GLY A 65 17.78 27.65 16.85
C GLY A 65 17.87 26.64 15.70
N LYS A 66 16.77 26.01 15.25
CA LYS A 66 16.79 25.08 14.11
C LYS A 66 15.81 25.50 13.01
N PRO A 67 16.16 25.36 11.72
CA PRO A 67 15.20 25.55 10.64
C PRO A 67 14.05 24.55 10.81
N LEU A 68 12.83 25.03 10.57
CA LEU A 68 11.61 24.25 10.65
C LEU A 68 10.90 24.32 9.31
N TYR A 69 10.51 23.16 8.82
CA TYR A 69 9.65 23.01 7.67
C TYR A 69 8.22 22.79 8.16
N ARG A 70 7.29 23.60 7.65
CA ARG A 70 5.86 23.42 7.84
C ARG A 70 5.21 23.38 6.47
N HIS A 71 4.70 22.22 6.07
CA HIS A 71 4.23 21.99 4.72
C HIS A 71 2.91 21.21 4.70
N ASP A 72 2.00 21.62 3.82
CA ASP A 72 0.73 20.96 3.59
C ASP A 72 0.81 20.13 2.31
N VAL A 73 0.27 18.92 2.33
CA VAL A 73 0.11 18.08 1.15
C VAL A 73 -1.33 17.56 1.07
N ILE A 74 -1.72 17.11 -0.11
CA ILE A 74 -3.02 16.52 -0.39
C ILE A 74 -2.83 15.05 -0.74
N ILE A 75 -3.54 14.18 -0.02
CA ILE A 75 -3.57 12.75 -0.26
C ILE A 75 -5.03 12.37 -0.47
N HIS A 76 -5.41 12.07 -1.72
CA HIS A 76 -6.78 11.76 -2.14
C HIS A 76 -7.84 12.75 -1.61
N GLY A 77 -7.57 14.06 -1.72
CA GLY A 77 -8.46 15.11 -1.25
C GLY A 77 -8.36 15.42 0.25
N VAL A 78 -7.63 14.64 1.05
CA VAL A 78 -7.39 14.91 2.46
C VAL A 78 -6.16 15.82 2.63
N ARG A 79 -6.31 16.94 3.34
CA ARG A 79 -5.19 17.84 3.63
C ARG A 79 -4.43 17.38 4.87
N VAL A 80 -3.14 17.12 4.72
CA VAL A 80 -2.22 16.75 5.80
C VAL A 80 -1.20 17.86 6.01
N ARG A 81 -1.02 18.31 7.26
CA ARG A 81 -0.02 19.31 7.63
C ARG A 81 1.10 18.67 8.44
N ALA A 82 2.33 18.72 7.93
CA ALA A 82 3.52 18.23 8.62
C ALA A 82 4.42 19.38 9.09
N THR A 83 4.93 19.25 10.32
CA THR A 83 5.94 20.13 10.90
C THR A 83 7.17 19.30 11.29
N THR A 84 8.33 19.62 10.72
CA THR A 84 9.58 18.89 10.96
C THR A 84 10.80 19.79 10.95
N ASN A 85 11.87 19.39 11.65
CA ASN A 85 13.20 20.00 11.55
C ASN A 85 14.22 19.10 10.83
N SER A 86 13.77 17.98 10.27
CA SER A 86 14.58 17.10 9.41
C SER A 86 14.47 17.60 7.97
N ALA A 87 15.63 17.84 7.35
CA ALA A 87 15.68 18.20 5.93
C ALA A 87 15.34 16.99 5.07
N HIS A 88 15.82 15.80 5.46
CA HIS A 88 15.54 14.53 4.79
C HIS A 88 14.04 14.22 4.72
N LEU A 89 13.34 14.27 5.85
CA LEU A 89 11.90 14.00 5.89
C LEU A 89 11.11 15.01 5.05
N HIS A 90 11.45 16.30 5.13
CA HIS A 90 10.81 17.31 4.30
C HIS A 90 11.03 17.06 2.81
N ASP A 91 12.26 16.74 2.42
CA ASP A 91 12.64 16.53 1.02
C ASP A 91 11.93 15.31 0.40
N PHE A 92 11.82 14.20 1.13
CA PHE A 92 11.05 13.04 0.68
C PHE A 92 9.55 13.32 0.66
N TRP A 93 9.04 14.09 1.64
CA TRP A 93 7.62 14.42 1.77
C TRP A 93 7.07 15.22 0.60
N VAL A 94 7.80 16.24 0.14
CA VAL A 94 7.36 17.11 -0.97
C VAL A 94 7.47 16.42 -2.34
N ASP A 95 8.35 15.43 -2.47
CA ASP A 95 8.43 14.59 -3.67
C ASP A 95 7.28 13.58 -3.70
N ASN A 96 6.98 12.96 -2.56
CA ASN A 96 6.03 11.85 -2.49
C ASN A 96 4.57 12.29 -2.74
N TRP A 97 4.19 13.49 -2.29
CA TRP A 97 2.80 13.95 -2.27
C TRP A 97 2.59 15.23 -3.06
N TYR A 98 1.33 15.51 -3.38
CA TYR A 98 0.94 16.73 -4.07
C TYR A 98 0.84 17.89 -3.08
N SER A 99 1.45 19.03 -3.41
CA SER A 99 1.09 20.29 -2.77
C SER A 99 -0.36 20.68 -3.11
N PRO A 100 -1.00 21.57 -2.32
CA PRO A 100 -2.35 22.06 -2.62
C PRO A 100 -2.49 22.68 -4.02
N ASP A 101 -1.45 23.37 -4.48
CA ASP A 101 -1.46 24.03 -5.79
C ASP A 101 -1.31 23.02 -6.93
N GLU A 102 -0.39 22.04 -6.80
CA GLU A 102 -0.26 20.94 -7.75
C GLU A 102 -1.54 20.13 -7.84
N TRP A 103 -2.14 19.77 -6.69
CA TRP A 103 -3.41 19.06 -6.64
C TRP A 103 -4.50 19.78 -7.43
N LYS A 104 -4.67 21.07 -7.18
CA LYS A 104 -5.66 21.90 -7.91
C LYS A 104 -5.35 21.96 -9.40
N SER A 105 -4.08 22.12 -9.77
CA SER A 105 -3.67 22.21 -11.18
C SER A 105 -3.90 20.91 -11.95
N ILE A 106 -3.66 19.76 -11.33
CA ILE A 106 -3.76 18.45 -11.97
C ILE A 106 -5.22 17.95 -12.00
N THR A 107 -5.95 18.13 -10.90
CA THR A 107 -7.27 17.53 -10.70
C THR A 107 -8.43 18.49 -11.00
N GLY A 108 -8.18 19.80 -10.99
CA GLY A 108 -9.21 20.84 -11.02
C GLY A 108 -9.99 20.99 -9.70
N LEU A 109 -9.73 20.15 -8.69
CA LEU A 109 -10.46 20.15 -7.42
C LEU A 109 -9.80 21.08 -6.40
N LEU A 110 -10.63 21.81 -5.64
CA LEU A 110 -10.14 22.62 -4.53
C LEU A 110 -9.86 21.73 -3.32
N PRO A 111 -8.64 21.74 -2.77
CA PRO A 111 -8.37 21.01 -1.53
C PRO A 111 -9.03 21.67 -0.32
N PRO A 112 -9.26 20.92 0.78
CA PRO A 112 -9.75 21.47 2.03
C PRO A 112 -8.90 22.64 2.54
N ARG A 113 -9.55 23.63 3.15
CA ARG A 113 -8.86 24.81 3.70
C ARG A 113 -8.03 24.45 4.93
N ASP A 114 -8.58 23.65 5.83
CA ASP A 114 -7.92 23.29 7.08
C ASP A 114 -7.38 21.86 7.01
N PRO A 115 -6.24 21.57 7.66
CA PRO A 115 -5.71 20.22 7.70
C PRO A 115 -6.62 19.30 8.51
N GLN A 116 -6.92 18.14 7.94
CA GLN A 116 -7.66 17.07 8.61
C GLN A 116 -6.74 16.12 9.37
N VAL A 117 -5.45 16.09 9.02
CA VAL A 117 -4.39 15.32 9.70
C VAL A 117 -3.23 16.25 10.03
N THR A 118 -2.71 16.16 11.26
CA THR A 118 -1.57 16.96 11.73
C THR A 118 -0.42 16.06 12.13
N VAL A 119 0.79 16.37 11.66
CA VAL A 119 2.01 15.61 11.93
C VAL A 119 3.07 16.51 12.54
N PHE A 120 3.66 16.06 13.66
CA PHE A 120 4.90 16.59 14.20
C PHE A 120 5.98 15.53 14.05
N ALA A 121 7.07 15.80 13.33
CA ALA A 121 8.19 14.88 13.18
C ALA A 121 9.49 15.57 13.55
N LEU A 122 9.94 15.42 14.80
CA LEU A 122 10.94 16.29 15.41
C LEU A 122 12.15 15.52 15.94
N GLY A 123 13.34 15.95 15.51
CA GLY A 123 14.63 15.45 15.98
C GLY A 123 15.30 16.32 17.03
N GLY A 124 15.94 15.70 18.01
CA GLY A 124 16.66 16.36 19.10
C GLY A 124 15.76 16.87 20.23
N VAL A 125 14.60 16.25 20.44
CA VAL A 125 13.70 16.56 21.54
C VAL A 125 14.19 15.81 22.78
N GLY A 126 14.96 16.47 23.63
CA GLY A 126 15.78 15.81 24.66
C GLY A 126 15.02 15.11 25.79
N ASP A 127 13.78 15.52 26.08
CA ASP A 127 12.92 14.91 27.11
C ASP A 127 12.05 13.76 26.56
N GLN A 128 12.19 13.43 25.28
CA GLN A 128 11.40 12.39 24.62
C GLN A 128 12.31 11.26 24.11
N PRO A 129 11.93 9.99 24.28
CA PRO A 129 12.64 8.90 23.62
C PRO A 129 12.41 8.93 22.11
N GLU A 130 13.20 8.15 21.37
CA GLU A 130 12.87 7.85 19.98
C GLU A 130 11.55 7.05 19.92
N ALA A 131 10.49 7.67 19.42
CA ALA A 131 9.14 7.12 19.50
C ALA A 131 8.19 7.66 18.41
N ALA A 132 7.10 6.93 18.18
CA ALA A 132 5.99 7.33 17.32
C ALA A 132 4.64 7.22 18.06
N HIS A 133 3.78 8.23 17.91
CA HIS A 133 2.49 8.31 18.60
C HIS A 133 1.39 8.76 17.67
N TYR A 134 0.18 8.21 17.82
CA TYR A 134 -0.98 8.56 17.03
C TYR A 134 -2.23 8.66 17.89
N SER A 135 -2.95 9.78 17.74
CA SER A 135 -4.30 10.00 18.26
C SER A 135 -5.28 9.86 17.11
N ARG A 136 -6.09 8.79 17.16
CA ARG A 136 -7.21 8.54 16.25
C ARG A 136 -8.28 9.62 16.40
N LYS A 137 -8.56 10.05 17.65
CA LYS A 137 -9.58 11.05 17.97
C LYS A 137 -9.35 12.40 17.28
N THR A 138 -8.09 12.78 17.09
CA THR A 138 -7.72 14.11 16.57
C THR A 138 -6.89 14.07 15.28
N ASN A 139 -6.68 12.88 14.69
CA ASN A 139 -5.75 12.68 13.56
C ASN A 139 -4.38 13.32 13.77
N THR A 140 -3.85 13.24 14.99
CA THR A 140 -2.55 13.84 15.32
C THR A 140 -1.50 12.75 15.41
N ILE A 141 -0.45 12.86 14.59
CA ILE A 141 0.73 11.98 14.60
C ILE A 141 1.92 12.75 15.17
N ILE A 142 2.68 12.12 16.08
CA ILE A 142 3.89 12.70 16.67
C ILE A 142 5.03 11.68 16.57
N PHE A 143 6.12 12.08 15.91
CA PHE A 143 7.40 11.37 15.91
C PHE A 143 8.43 12.18 16.68
N PHE A 144 9.12 11.51 17.61
CA PHE A 144 10.26 12.04 18.30
C PHE A 144 11.52 11.26 17.93
N ASN A 145 12.58 12.01 17.64
CA ASN A 145 13.95 11.54 17.47
C ASN A 145 14.15 10.42 16.43
N THR A 146 13.27 10.31 15.44
CA THR A 146 13.39 9.41 14.28
C THR A 146 13.27 10.18 12.97
N ALA A 147 14.01 9.73 11.96
CA ALA A 147 14.00 10.27 10.60
C ALA A 147 13.65 9.22 9.53
N TYR A 148 13.18 8.03 9.94
CA TYR A 148 12.85 6.98 8.97
C TYR A 148 11.57 7.33 8.20
N TYR A 149 11.71 7.67 6.93
CA TYR A 149 10.61 8.18 6.12
C TYR A 149 9.48 7.14 5.94
N GLY A 150 9.84 5.86 5.85
CA GLY A 150 8.86 4.78 5.72
C GLY A 150 7.85 4.71 6.87
N GLN A 151 8.23 5.07 8.10
CA GLN A 151 7.30 5.13 9.23
C GLN A 151 6.40 6.38 9.16
N LEU A 152 6.95 7.53 8.77
CA LEU A 152 6.16 8.75 8.54
C LEU A 152 5.10 8.52 7.46
N LYS A 153 5.52 8.06 6.28
CA LYS A 153 4.65 7.74 5.13
C LYS A 153 3.47 6.86 5.56
N SER A 154 3.78 5.73 6.18
CA SER A 154 2.77 4.73 6.49
C SER A 154 1.77 5.15 7.56
N TRP A 155 2.20 5.88 8.59
CA TRP A 155 1.29 6.37 9.63
C TRP A 155 0.37 7.47 9.10
N VAL A 156 0.89 8.34 8.23
CA VAL A 156 0.07 9.33 7.53
C VAL A 156 -0.97 8.64 6.66
N LEU A 157 -0.58 7.65 5.87
CA LEU A 157 -1.51 6.88 5.02
C LEU A 157 -2.59 6.18 5.87
N GLY A 158 -2.25 5.65 7.04
CA GLY A 158 -3.22 5.11 7.98
C GLY A 158 -4.22 6.16 8.50
N ALA A 159 -3.76 7.34 8.91
CA ALA A 159 -4.63 8.42 9.39
C ALA A 159 -5.53 8.98 8.27
N VAL A 160 -4.99 9.15 7.06
CA VAL A 160 -5.77 9.51 5.87
C VAL A 160 -6.79 8.44 5.54
N GLY A 161 -6.40 7.16 5.58
CA GLY A 161 -7.29 6.03 5.32
C GLY A 161 -8.51 6.01 6.25
N ARG A 162 -8.31 6.34 7.54
CA ARG A 162 -9.40 6.48 8.51
C ARG A 162 -10.37 7.61 8.12
N VAL A 163 -9.86 8.79 7.80
CA VAL A 163 -10.68 9.93 7.34
C VAL A 163 -11.49 9.53 6.11
N LEU A 164 -10.83 8.89 5.14
CA LEU A 164 -11.46 8.41 3.91
C LEU A 164 -12.56 7.38 4.18
N ALA A 165 -12.36 6.43 5.09
CA ALA A 165 -13.34 5.40 5.41
C ALA A 165 -14.54 5.96 6.20
N GLU A 166 -14.29 6.72 7.27
CA GLU A 166 -15.34 7.23 8.16
C GLU A 166 -16.14 8.39 7.57
N GLU A 167 -15.51 9.28 6.80
CA GLU A 167 -16.18 10.47 6.29
C GLU A 167 -16.70 10.28 4.86
N PHE A 168 -16.04 9.43 4.06
CA PHE A 168 -16.31 9.28 2.63
C PHE A 168 -16.68 7.85 2.21
N GLY A 169 -16.44 6.82 3.03
CA GLY A 169 -16.64 5.42 2.63
C GLY A 169 -15.63 4.95 1.58
N ILE A 170 -14.49 5.63 1.47
CA ILE A 170 -13.42 5.33 0.53
C ILE A 170 -12.47 4.32 1.19
N HIS A 171 -12.24 3.21 0.51
CA HIS A 171 -11.44 2.11 1.05
C HIS A 171 -9.96 2.33 0.77
N SER A 172 -9.16 2.36 1.84
CA SER A 172 -7.72 2.59 1.80
C SER A 172 -6.95 1.28 1.95
N ILE A 173 -6.30 0.83 0.89
CA ILE A 173 -5.75 -0.53 0.82
C ILE A 173 -4.24 -0.48 0.66
N HIS A 174 -3.54 -1.21 1.53
CA HIS A 174 -2.14 -1.55 1.32
C HIS A 174 -2.03 -2.64 0.25
N GLY A 175 -1.88 -2.23 -1.00
CA GLY A 175 -1.92 -3.10 -2.17
C GLY A 175 -1.30 -2.43 -3.39
N ALA A 176 -1.00 -3.23 -4.41
CA ALA A 176 -0.51 -2.74 -5.70
C ALA A 176 -1.63 -2.81 -6.73
N CYS A 177 -1.65 -1.91 -7.71
CA CYS A 177 -2.61 -1.93 -8.79
C CYS A 177 -1.93 -1.75 -10.14
N VAL A 178 -2.39 -2.53 -11.12
CA VAL A 178 -2.02 -2.42 -12.53
C VAL A 178 -3.29 -2.50 -13.36
N ASP A 179 -3.42 -1.64 -14.36
CA ASP A 179 -4.45 -1.77 -15.38
C ASP A 179 -3.93 -2.64 -16.53
N LYS A 180 -4.70 -3.66 -16.91
CA LYS A 180 -4.45 -4.47 -18.11
C LYS A 180 -5.68 -4.38 -19.00
N ASP A 181 -5.51 -3.87 -20.22
CA ASP A 181 -6.60 -3.77 -21.20
C ASP A 181 -7.86 -3.02 -20.68
N GLY A 182 -7.67 -2.00 -19.83
CA GLY A 182 -8.75 -1.25 -19.19
C GLY A 182 -9.40 -1.96 -17.99
N ARG A 183 -8.76 -3.04 -17.50
CA ARG A 183 -9.20 -3.82 -16.34
C ARG A 183 -8.18 -3.69 -15.22
N GLY A 184 -8.59 -3.06 -14.12
CA GLY A 184 -7.78 -2.92 -12.93
C GLY A 184 -7.61 -4.23 -12.18
N VAL A 185 -6.36 -4.58 -11.89
CA VAL A 185 -5.93 -5.74 -11.10
C VAL A 185 -5.37 -5.22 -9.79
N LEU A 186 -5.99 -5.58 -8.67
CA LEU A 186 -5.52 -5.21 -7.34
C LEU A 186 -4.84 -6.42 -6.67
N TYR A 187 -3.59 -6.24 -6.26
CA TYR A 187 -2.84 -7.21 -5.47
C TYR A 187 -2.86 -6.81 -4.00
N ILE A 188 -3.31 -7.71 -3.13
CA ILE A 188 -3.21 -7.55 -1.68
C ILE A 188 -2.37 -8.71 -1.16
N ALA A 189 -1.35 -8.39 -0.38
CA ALA A 189 -0.23 -9.30 -0.20
C ALA A 189 0.51 -9.01 1.11
N PRO A 190 0.74 -10.02 1.96
CA PRO A 190 1.68 -9.89 3.06
C PRO A 190 3.10 -9.63 2.56
N THR A 191 3.94 -9.09 3.44
CA THR A 191 5.36 -8.90 3.17
C THR A 191 6.03 -10.19 2.66
N GLY A 192 6.85 -10.08 1.61
CA GLY A 192 7.66 -11.20 1.09
C GLY A 192 6.95 -12.16 0.13
N THR A 193 5.67 -11.94 -0.19
CA THR A 193 4.88 -12.83 -1.08
C THR A 193 4.97 -12.50 -2.57
N GLY A 194 5.60 -11.38 -2.95
CA GLY A 194 5.85 -11.03 -4.37
C GLY A 194 4.92 -9.98 -4.97
N LYS A 195 4.35 -9.08 -4.15
CA LYS A 195 3.54 -7.92 -4.59
C LYS A 195 4.23 -7.12 -5.70
N SER A 196 5.39 -6.53 -5.40
CA SER A 196 6.14 -5.71 -6.36
C SER A 196 6.63 -6.53 -7.57
N THR A 197 7.06 -7.78 -7.37
CA THR A 197 7.43 -8.65 -8.50
C THR A 197 6.26 -8.89 -9.46
N SER A 198 5.05 -9.04 -8.94
CA SER A 198 3.86 -9.28 -9.77
C SER A 198 3.38 -8.01 -10.47
N SER A 199 3.34 -6.87 -9.76
CA SER A 199 2.90 -5.58 -10.33
C SER A 199 3.82 -5.11 -11.46
N TYR A 200 5.13 -5.02 -11.22
CA TYR A 200 6.11 -4.64 -12.25
C TYR A 200 6.29 -5.74 -13.30
N GLY A 201 6.12 -7.01 -12.94
CA GLY A 201 6.15 -8.12 -13.89
C GLY A 201 5.05 -7.99 -14.95
N LEU A 202 3.82 -7.65 -14.54
CA LEU A 202 2.70 -7.48 -15.46
C LEU A 202 2.93 -6.32 -16.45
N MET A 203 3.74 -5.32 -16.09
CA MET A 203 4.15 -4.22 -16.97
C MET A 203 5.05 -4.67 -18.14
N HIS A 204 5.44 -5.94 -18.25
CA HIS A 204 6.09 -6.44 -19.48
C HIS A 204 5.07 -6.75 -20.58
N LEU A 205 3.79 -6.91 -20.25
CA LEU A 205 2.74 -7.12 -21.23
C LEU A 205 2.40 -5.81 -21.93
N SER A 206 2.10 -5.89 -23.23
CA SER A 206 1.52 -4.77 -23.97
C SER A 206 0.19 -4.36 -23.37
N ARG A 207 -0.21 -3.09 -23.55
CA ARG A 207 -1.52 -2.56 -23.11
C ARG A 207 -1.77 -2.65 -21.60
N THR A 208 -0.70 -2.43 -20.82
CA THR A 208 -0.77 -2.27 -19.37
C THR A 208 -0.37 -0.86 -18.95
N ARG A 209 -0.98 -0.38 -17.86
CA ARG A 209 -0.67 0.91 -17.23
C ARG A 209 -0.38 0.72 -15.74
N PHE A 210 0.74 1.27 -15.29
CA PHE A 210 1.15 1.23 -13.89
C PHE A 210 0.34 2.24 -13.09
N HIS A 211 -0.33 1.75 -12.03
CA HIS A 211 -1.18 2.58 -11.17
C HIS A 211 -0.54 2.80 -9.80
N SER A 212 -0.19 1.74 -9.07
CA SER A 212 0.46 1.86 -7.75
C SER A 212 1.21 0.58 -7.37
N ASP A 213 2.30 0.68 -6.60
CA ASP A 213 3.01 -0.47 -6.04
C ASP A 213 2.65 -0.78 -4.57
N ASP A 214 2.12 0.19 -3.84
CA ASP A 214 2.10 0.10 -2.37
C ASP A 214 0.75 0.44 -1.73
N TRP A 215 0.04 1.44 -2.25
CA TRP A 215 -1.20 1.92 -1.64
C TRP A 215 -2.23 2.37 -2.69
N VAL A 216 -3.49 2.01 -2.50
CA VAL A 216 -4.60 2.27 -3.44
C VAL A 216 -5.83 2.76 -2.68
N TYR A 217 -6.53 3.74 -3.24
CA TYR A 217 -7.83 4.18 -2.74
C TYR A 217 -8.95 3.68 -3.65
N VAL A 218 -9.97 3.05 -3.09
CA VAL A 218 -11.06 2.44 -3.85
C VAL A 218 -12.41 3.07 -3.50
N ARG A 219 -13.14 3.48 -4.52
CA ARG A 219 -14.53 3.95 -4.42
C ARG A 219 -15.47 2.88 -4.96
N TYR A 220 -16.53 2.59 -4.22
CA TYR A 220 -17.60 1.69 -4.66
C TYR A 220 -18.78 2.49 -5.20
N ALA A 221 -19.10 2.30 -6.47
CA ALA A 221 -20.12 3.07 -7.17
C ALA A 221 -21.36 2.22 -7.48
N TYR A 222 -22.51 2.71 -7.06
CA TYR A 222 -23.83 2.16 -7.35
C TYR A 222 -24.36 2.76 -8.64
N ALA A 223 -25.07 1.96 -9.43
CA ALA A 223 -25.82 2.48 -10.56
C ALA A 223 -27.02 3.27 -10.07
N THR A 224 -27.37 4.30 -10.82
CA THR A 224 -28.63 5.02 -10.69
C THR A 224 -29.53 4.66 -11.86
N ARG A 225 -30.85 4.78 -11.68
CA ARG A 225 -31.84 4.43 -12.71
C ARG A 225 -31.74 5.29 -13.97
N ASP A 226 -31.07 6.44 -13.91
CA ASP A 226 -30.80 7.31 -15.06
C ASP A 226 -29.48 6.97 -15.79
N GLY A 227 -28.78 5.91 -15.36
CA GLY A 227 -27.57 5.40 -16.00
C GLY A 227 -26.26 5.96 -15.45
N ARG A 228 -26.30 6.91 -14.50
CA ARG A 228 -25.08 7.40 -13.82
C ARG A 228 -24.57 6.43 -12.76
N ARG A 229 -23.32 6.63 -12.34
CA ARG A 229 -22.68 5.94 -11.21
C ARG A 229 -22.45 6.93 -10.06
N ILE A 230 -22.77 6.52 -8.84
CA ILE A 230 -22.56 7.31 -7.62
C ILE A 230 -21.88 6.48 -6.55
N HIS A 231 -20.80 7.01 -5.98
CA HIS A 231 -20.17 6.51 -4.77
C HIS A 231 -20.85 7.13 -3.55
N PRO A 232 -21.63 6.38 -2.76
CA PRO A 232 -22.41 6.93 -1.67
C PRO A 232 -21.50 7.25 -0.48
N MET A 233 -21.62 8.47 0.06
CA MET A 233 -20.86 8.93 1.23
C MET A 233 -21.74 9.13 2.46
N ARG A 234 -22.98 9.57 2.25
CA ARG A 234 -23.92 9.93 3.33
C ARG A 234 -25.33 9.55 2.97
N VAL A 235 -26.09 9.14 3.98
CA VAL A 235 -27.54 8.95 3.90
C VAL A 235 -28.20 9.89 4.91
N THR A 236 -29.14 10.70 4.45
CA THR A 236 -29.97 11.54 5.32
C THR A 236 -31.38 10.93 5.40
N LEU A 237 -31.76 10.53 6.60
CA LEU A 237 -33.06 9.95 6.92
C LEU A 237 -34.10 11.04 7.23
N PRO A 238 -35.41 10.73 7.14
CA PRO A 238 -36.44 11.61 7.65
C PRO A 238 -36.18 12.03 9.11
N GLY A 239 -36.36 13.31 9.41
CA GLY A 239 -36.06 13.87 10.74
C GLY A 239 -34.60 14.29 10.96
N GLY A 240 -33.76 14.28 9.91
CA GLY A 240 -32.41 14.86 9.95
C GLY A 240 -31.33 13.95 10.55
N ARG A 241 -31.64 12.67 10.77
CA ARG A 241 -30.66 11.68 11.21
C ARG A 241 -29.77 11.29 10.04
N GLU A 242 -28.46 11.23 10.25
CA GLU A 242 -27.50 10.93 9.18
C GLU A 242 -26.66 9.68 9.47
N LEU A 243 -26.31 8.96 8.40
CA LEU A 243 -25.27 7.94 8.37
C LEU A 243 -24.20 8.42 7.40
N GLN A 244 -22.93 8.24 7.74
CA GLN A 244 -21.80 8.73 6.95
C GLN A 244 -20.70 7.68 6.88
N GLY A 245 -20.01 7.62 5.73
CA GLY A 245 -18.85 6.77 5.51
C GLY A 245 -19.18 5.32 5.22
N TYR A 246 -18.28 4.42 5.61
CA TYR A 246 -18.39 2.97 5.40
C TYR A 246 -19.73 2.33 5.88
N PRO A 247 -20.42 2.77 6.95
CA PRO A 247 -21.69 2.19 7.37
C PRO A 247 -22.82 2.37 6.34
N VAL A 248 -22.69 3.32 5.41
CA VAL A 248 -23.67 3.59 4.36
C VAL A 248 -23.89 2.34 3.50
N PHE A 249 -22.84 1.57 3.20
CA PHE A 249 -22.95 0.38 2.35
C PHE A 249 -23.85 -0.68 2.96
N ARG A 250 -23.66 -1.02 4.24
CA ARG A 250 -24.52 -1.98 4.96
C ARG A 250 -25.97 -1.49 5.04
N TRP A 251 -26.17 -0.19 5.27
CA TRP A 251 -27.50 0.40 5.36
C TRP A 251 -28.23 0.32 4.01
N LEU A 252 -27.55 0.62 2.91
CA LEU A 252 -28.09 0.53 1.55
C LEU A 252 -28.60 -0.87 1.21
N GLU A 253 -27.99 -1.90 1.78
CA GLU A 253 -28.37 -3.29 1.52
C GLU A 253 -29.51 -3.80 2.42
N THR A 254 -29.53 -3.36 3.68
CA THR A 254 -30.40 -3.96 4.71
C THR A 254 -31.63 -3.12 5.05
N ALA A 255 -31.60 -1.82 4.82
CA ALA A 255 -32.61 -0.89 5.32
C ALA A 255 -33.20 0.05 4.25
N SER A 256 -32.54 0.20 3.10
CA SER A 256 -32.95 1.16 2.04
C SER A 256 -34.38 0.95 1.55
N SER A 257 -34.83 -0.30 1.42
CA SER A 257 -36.17 -0.67 0.92
C SER A 257 -37.31 -0.14 1.80
N SER A 258 -37.06 0.07 3.09
CA SER A 258 -38.04 0.57 4.05
C SER A 258 -37.99 2.10 4.24
N HIS A 259 -37.12 2.81 3.52
CA HIS A 259 -36.86 4.24 3.72
C HIS A 259 -36.90 5.03 2.41
N ALA A 260 -38.01 4.94 1.65
CA ALA A 260 -38.13 5.58 0.34
C ALA A 260 -37.89 7.10 0.33
N ASP A 261 -38.11 7.77 1.48
CA ASP A 261 -37.93 9.22 1.65
C ASP A 261 -36.48 9.61 2.02
N ALA A 262 -35.57 8.65 2.17
CA ALA A 262 -34.17 8.93 2.44
C ALA A 262 -33.46 9.47 1.19
N THR A 263 -32.45 10.31 1.41
CA THR A 263 -31.56 10.80 0.35
C THR A 263 -30.14 10.31 0.56
N ILE A 264 -29.42 10.16 -0.55
CA ILE A 264 -28.02 9.75 -0.60
C ILE A 264 -27.23 10.90 -1.19
N THR A 265 -26.21 11.36 -0.47
CA THR A 265 -25.18 12.26 -1.00
C THR A 265 -23.93 11.45 -1.27
N GLY A 266 -23.34 11.64 -2.44
CA GLY A 266 -22.17 10.89 -2.88
C GLY A 266 -21.39 11.60 -3.98
N LEU A 267 -20.37 10.94 -4.51
CA LEU A 267 -19.54 11.44 -5.59
C LEU A 267 -19.84 10.69 -6.90
N ASP A 268 -19.99 11.42 -8.00
CA ASP A 268 -19.95 10.79 -9.31
C ASP A 268 -18.51 10.46 -9.76
N LEU A 269 -18.37 9.88 -10.95
CA LEU A 269 -17.06 9.49 -11.50
C LEU A 269 -16.18 10.70 -11.86
N GLU A 270 -16.77 11.88 -12.02
CA GLU A 270 -16.05 13.14 -12.22
C GLU A 270 -15.79 13.91 -10.91
N HIS A 271 -16.01 13.26 -9.76
CA HIS A 271 -15.77 13.78 -8.41
C HIS A 271 -16.67 14.95 -8.00
N ARG A 272 -17.82 15.11 -8.65
CA ARG A 272 -18.82 16.09 -8.23
C ARG A 272 -19.70 15.49 -7.15
N GLU A 273 -20.01 16.29 -6.14
CA GLU A 273 -20.99 15.90 -5.13
C GLU A 273 -22.40 15.94 -5.73
N VAL A 274 -23.14 14.86 -5.54
CA VAL A 274 -24.50 14.68 -6.06
C VAL A 274 -25.39 14.12 -4.94
N THR A 275 -26.58 14.69 -4.79
CA THR A 275 -27.61 14.16 -3.90
C THR A 275 -28.77 13.59 -4.73
N VAL A 276 -29.17 12.37 -4.42
CA VAL A 276 -30.28 11.66 -5.07
C VAL A 276 -31.20 11.01 -4.02
N PRO A 277 -32.51 10.83 -4.29
CA PRO A 277 -33.35 10.01 -3.43
C PRO A 277 -32.89 8.55 -3.51
N VAL A 278 -33.07 7.77 -2.43
CA VAL A 278 -32.69 6.33 -2.42
C VAL A 278 -33.41 5.54 -3.51
N THR A 279 -34.62 5.97 -3.89
CA THR A 279 -35.42 5.38 -4.96
C THR A 279 -34.83 5.57 -6.35
N ALA A 280 -33.85 6.47 -6.52
CA ALA A 280 -33.10 6.63 -7.77
C ALA A 280 -31.97 5.61 -7.92
N ILE A 281 -31.58 4.89 -6.87
CA ILE A 281 -30.55 3.85 -6.97
C ILE A 281 -31.11 2.62 -7.68
N ASP A 282 -30.32 2.06 -8.58
CA ASP A 282 -30.55 0.75 -9.17
C ASP A 282 -29.74 -0.31 -8.40
N PHE A 283 -30.44 -1.01 -7.51
CA PHE A 283 -29.88 -2.11 -6.71
C PHE A 283 -29.78 -3.44 -7.47
N VAL A 284 -30.31 -3.52 -8.71
CA VAL A 284 -30.20 -4.72 -9.55
C VAL A 284 -28.84 -4.75 -10.24
N SER A 285 -28.38 -3.61 -10.73
CA SER A 285 -27.05 -3.49 -11.31
C SER A 285 -25.95 -3.75 -10.29
N PRO A 286 -24.86 -4.43 -10.67
CA PRO A 286 -23.75 -4.70 -9.77
C PRO A 286 -23.06 -3.40 -9.34
N VAL A 287 -22.60 -3.39 -8.09
CA VAL A 287 -21.68 -2.37 -7.58
C VAL A 287 -20.36 -2.51 -8.32
N GLU A 288 -19.74 -1.38 -8.67
CA GLU A 288 -18.44 -1.33 -9.32
C GLU A 288 -17.41 -0.70 -8.41
N ALA A 289 -16.15 -1.17 -8.50
CA ALA A 289 -15.04 -0.62 -7.74
C ALA A 289 -14.10 0.17 -8.66
N TYR A 290 -13.69 1.36 -8.24
CA TYR A 290 -12.80 2.25 -8.97
C TYR A 290 -11.61 2.61 -8.11
N ALA A 291 -10.41 2.31 -8.58
CA ALA A 291 -9.14 2.55 -7.89
C ALA A 291 -8.48 3.85 -8.33
N PHE A 292 -7.91 4.57 -7.36
CA PHE A 292 -7.23 5.86 -7.51
C PHE A 292 -5.83 5.79 -6.92
N THR A 293 -4.86 6.44 -7.57
CA THR A 293 -3.49 6.42 -7.10
C THR A 293 -3.36 7.25 -5.82
N SER A 294 -2.44 6.84 -4.96
CA SER A 294 -2.18 7.52 -3.69
C SER A 294 -1.01 8.51 -3.81
N GLU A 295 0.07 8.05 -4.43
CA GLU A 295 1.39 8.70 -4.44
C GLU A 295 1.64 9.46 -5.75
N LYS A 296 2.44 10.52 -5.67
CA LYS A 296 3.00 11.25 -6.82
C LYS A 296 4.30 10.59 -7.29
N ILE A 297 5.22 10.35 -6.36
CA ILE A 297 6.50 9.65 -6.56
C ILE A 297 6.57 8.51 -5.55
N PHE A 298 7.06 7.35 -5.98
CA PHE A 298 6.96 6.11 -5.20
C PHE A 298 8.19 5.87 -4.32
N TYR A 299 7.96 5.53 -3.05
CA TYR A 299 9.00 5.16 -2.10
C TYR A 299 9.30 3.66 -2.16
N LEU A 300 10.22 3.25 -3.04
CA LEU A 300 10.44 1.86 -3.42
C LEU A 300 11.70 1.28 -2.80
N ARG A 301 11.75 -0.06 -2.63
CA ARG A 301 12.99 -0.76 -2.25
C ARG A 301 13.98 -0.72 -3.39
N THR A 302 15.25 -0.45 -3.09
CA THR A 302 16.30 -0.45 -4.11
C THR A 302 16.62 -1.85 -4.63
N ASN A 303 16.37 -2.90 -3.83
CA ASN A 303 16.55 -4.28 -4.26
C ASN A 303 15.54 -4.74 -5.34
N LEU A 304 14.58 -3.89 -5.73
CA LEU A 304 13.73 -4.12 -6.90
C LEU A 304 14.56 -4.38 -8.17
N VAL A 305 15.77 -3.82 -8.26
CA VAL A 305 16.72 -4.03 -9.37
C VAL A 305 17.13 -5.48 -9.57
N GLU A 306 16.99 -6.35 -8.56
CA GLU A 306 17.23 -7.80 -8.73
C GLU A 306 16.29 -8.44 -9.75
N ASN A 307 15.05 -7.94 -9.83
CA ASN A 307 14.03 -8.48 -10.73
C ASN A 307 13.77 -7.54 -11.91
N PHE A 308 14.04 -6.24 -11.73
CA PHE A 308 13.81 -5.20 -12.74
C PHE A 308 15.05 -4.31 -12.87
N PRO A 309 16.17 -4.84 -13.39
CA PRO A 309 17.45 -4.13 -13.42
C PRO A 309 17.41 -2.80 -14.18
N LEU A 310 16.48 -2.64 -15.12
CA LEU A 310 16.31 -1.40 -15.88
C LEU A 310 15.89 -0.21 -15.02
N SER A 311 15.25 -0.47 -13.87
CA SER A 311 14.91 0.59 -12.91
C SER A 311 16.15 1.21 -12.26
N ALA A 312 17.32 0.55 -12.31
CA ALA A 312 18.54 1.01 -11.66
C ALA A 312 18.98 2.40 -12.14
N MET A 313 18.88 2.69 -13.44
CA MET A 313 19.23 4.03 -13.96
C MET A 313 18.39 5.12 -13.31
N GLN A 314 17.07 4.96 -13.26
CA GLN A 314 16.18 5.97 -12.70
C GLN A 314 16.29 6.07 -11.18
N MET A 315 16.56 4.96 -10.49
CA MET A 315 16.89 4.98 -9.06
C MET A 315 18.21 5.72 -8.81
N LEU A 316 19.25 5.51 -9.61
CA LEU A 316 20.53 6.23 -9.51
C LEU A 316 20.43 7.71 -9.87
N ARG A 317 19.35 8.14 -10.53
CA ARG A 317 19.02 9.55 -10.74
C ARG A 317 18.14 10.14 -9.64
N SER A 318 17.77 9.35 -8.64
CA SER A 318 16.87 9.76 -7.57
C SER A 318 17.51 9.73 -6.19
N LYS A 319 16.78 10.30 -5.23
CA LYS A 319 17.19 10.37 -3.83
C LYS A 319 16.97 9.00 -3.19
N MET A 320 17.91 8.62 -2.33
CA MET A 320 17.94 7.33 -1.66
C MET A 320 17.98 7.48 -0.14
N GLU A 321 17.47 6.48 0.55
CA GLU A 321 17.53 6.35 2.00
C GLU A 321 18.18 5.00 2.35
N ASN A 322 19.13 5.02 3.28
CA ASN A 322 19.71 3.84 3.90
C ASN A 322 20.41 2.87 2.93
N VAL A 323 21.05 3.37 1.87
CA VAL A 323 21.86 2.53 0.98
C VAL A 323 23.28 2.36 1.57
N PRO A 324 23.72 1.11 1.87
CA PRO A 324 25.00 0.85 2.53
C PRO A 324 26.20 0.89 1.56
N ASP A 325 27.39 0.74 2.13
CA ASP A 325 28.60 0.32 1.41
C ASP A 325 28.76 -1.20 1.52
N VAL A 326 29.23 -1.85 0.44
CA VAL A 326 29.39 -3.31 0.41
C VAL A 326 30.86 -3.71 0.51
N SER A 327 31.12 -4.83 1.20
CA SER A 327 32.45 -5.41 1.30
C SER A 327 32.83 -6.18 0.02
N PRO A 328 34.14 -6.38 -0.24
CA PRO A 328 34.59 -7.29 -1.30
C PRO A 328 34.06 -8.73 -1.15
N ALA A 329 33.79 -9.15 0.09
CA ALA A 329 33.19 -10.46 0.37
C ALA A 329 31.76 -10.56 -0.15
N PHE A 330 30.95 -9.50 -0.01
CA PHE A 330 29.59 -9.44 -0.57
C PHE A 330 29.65 -9.51 -2.11
N LEU A 331 30.52 -8.73 -2.74
CA LEU A 331 30.69 -8.80 -4.20
C LEU A 331 31.04 -10.21 -4.68
N THR A 332 32.00 -10.86 -4.01
CA THR A 332 32.40 -12.23 -4.34
C THR A 332 31.25 -13.22 -4.14
N GLN A 333 30.51 -13.10 -3.04
CA GLN A 333 29.37 -13.97 -2.73
C GLN A 333 28.23 -13.84 -3.75
N HIS A 334 28.04 -12.64 -4.30
CA HIS A 334 26.94 -12.31 -5.20
C HIS A 334 27.37 -12.16 -6.67
N ASP A 335 28.60 -12.56 -7.04
CA ASP A 335 29.21 -12.24 -8.33
C ASP A 335 28.40 -12.74 -9.54
N ALA A 336 27.90 -13.97 -9.48
CA ALA A 336 27.10 -14.55 -10.57
C ALA A 336 25.83 -13.72 -10.84
N MET A 337 25.04 -13.45 -9.80
CA MET A 337 23.82 -12.64 -9.91
C MET A 337 24.14 -11.23 -10.41
N LEU A 338 25.20 -10.59 -9.88
CA LEU A 338 25.58 -9.24 -10.30
C LEU A 338 26.03 -9.21 -11.77
N ASN A 339 26.75 -10.25 -12.24
CA ASN A 339 27.09 -10.38 -13.65
C ASN A 339 25.83 -10.48 -14.53
N ASP A 340 24.86 -11.30 -14.14
CA ASP A 340 23.61 -11.47 -14.89
C ASP A 340 22.82 -10.15 -14.99
N LEU A 341 22.75 -9.37 -13.91
CA LEU A 341 22.11 -8.06 -13.92
C LEU A 341 22.85 -7.06 -14.83
N VAL A 342 24.18 -7.07 -14.81
CA VAL A 342 24.98 -6.20 -15.69
C VAL A 342 24.77 -6.57 -17.16
N GLU A 343 24.72 -7.86 -17.49
CA GLU A 343 24.39 -8.30 -18.85
C GLU A 343 22.98 -7.86 -19.27
N ALA A 344 21.98 -8.02 -18.39
CA ALA A 344 20.62 -7.58 -18.67
C ALA A 344 20.55 -6.08 -18.98
N ILE A 345 21.24 -5.24 -18.20
CA ILE A 345 21.33 -3.78 -18.43
C ILE A 345 22.02 -3.45 -19.76
N ARG A 346 23.09 -4.17 -20.10
CA ARG A 346 23.87 -3.92 -21.32
C ARG A 346 23.18 -4.44 -22.58
N ALA A 347 22.32 -5.45 -22.47
CA ALA A 347 21.59 -6.05 -23.58
C ALA A 347 20.28 -5.31 -23.93
N GLU A 348 19.71 -4.52 -23.01
CA GLU A 348 18.42 -3.85 -23.21
C GLU A 348 18.39 -2.89 -24.41
N GLY A 349 19.45 -2.08 -24.57
CA GLY A 349 19.47 -0.94 -25.48
C GLY A 349 18.90 0.35 -24.86
N GLY A 350 18.80 1.40 -25.68
CA GLY A 350 18.20 2.69 -25.28
C GLY A 350 19.00 3.47 -24.22
N GLU A 351 18.30 4.35 -23.49
CA GLU A 351 18.91 5.26 -22.52
C GLU A 351 19.60 4.54 -21.36
N VAL A 352 19.02 3.43 -20.89
CA VAL A 352 19.57 2.65 -19.76
C VAL A 352 20.95 2.10 -20.13
N THR A 353 21.09 1.46 -21.29
CA THR A 353 22.38 0.95 -21.75
C THR A 353 23.37 2.09 -21.98
N GLN A 354 22.94 3.24 -22.52
CA GLN A 354 23.81 4.41 -22.72
C GLN A 354 24.35 4.97 -21.41
N TYR A 355 23.48 5.12 -20.39
CA TYR A 355 23.88 5.59 -19.07
C TYR A 355 24.96 4.71 -18.42
N PHE A 356 24.81 3.39 -18.53
CA PHE A 356 25.77 2.45 -17.95
C PHE A 356 26.99 2.17 -18.86
N ALA A 357 26.99 2.62 -20.11
CA ALA A 357 28.15 2.49 -21.00
C ALA A 357 29.34 3.37 -20.56
N GLU A 358 29.05 4.47 -19.86
CA GLU A 358 30.05 5.37 -19.28
C GLU A 358 30.72 4.80 -18.01
N HIS A 359 30.21 3.68 -17.49
CA HIS A 359 30.69 3.02 -16.28
C HIS A 359 31.40 1.70 -16.63
N SER A 360 32.50 1.42 -15.92
CA SER A 360 33.16 0.12 -15.96
C SER A 360 32.23 -0.97 -15.41
N ARG A 361 32.46 -2.22 -15.81
CA ARG A 361 31.67 -3.36 -15.33
C ARG A 361 31.66 -3.46 -13.80
N ASP A 362 32.81 -3.23 -13.17
CA ASP A 362 32.99 -3.32 -11.72
C ASP A 362 32.28 -2.18 -10.98
N GLU A 363 32.25 -0.97 -11.55
CA GLU A 363 31.47 0.14 -11.01
C GLU A 363 29.97 -0.16 -11.03
N VAL A 364 29.45 -0.71 -12.14
CA VAL A 364 28.03 -1.11 -12.21
C VAL A 364 27.72 -2.20 -11.18
N LYS A 365 28.59 -3.21 -11.05
CA LYS A 365 28.45 -4.24 -10.01
C LYS A 365 28.40 -3.64 -8.60
N GLN A 366 29.31 -2.71 -8.30
CA GLN A 366 29.35 -2.06 -6.99
C GLN A 366 28.06 -1.27 -6.72
N LEU A 367 27.55 -0.52 -7.70
CA LEU A 367 26.30 0.24 -7.58
C LEU A 367 25.11 -0.69 -7.32
N LEU A 368 24.96 -1.73 -8.12
CA LEU A 368 23.88 -2.72 -7.97
C LEU A 368 23.98 -3.45 -6.63
N ALA A 369 25.19 -3.87 -6.23
CA ALA A 369 25.41 -4.55 -4.96
C ALA A 369 24.98 -3.68 -3.76
N ARG A 370 25.31 -2.39 -3.77
CA ARG A 370 24.88 -1.44 -2.72
C ARG A 370 23.36 -1.32 -2.66
N MET A 371 22.69 -1.26 -3.82
CA MET A 371 21.23 -1.21 -3.91
C MET A 371 20.54 -2.48 -3.39
N ILE A 372 21.22 -3.62 -3.41
CA ILE A 372 20.67 -4.94 -3.04
C ILE A 372 20.99 -5.31 -1.59
N ALA A 373 22.13 -4.87 -1.06
CA ALA A 373 22.70 -5.38 0.18
C ALA A 373 21.84 -5.19 1.44
N PHE A 374 20.91 -4.23 1.44
CA PHE A 374 20.05 -3.94 2.59
C PHE A 374 18.57 -3.86 2.18
N ASP A 375 17.74 -4.74 2.73
CA ASP A 375 16.32 -4.89 2.35
C ASP A 375 15.45 -3.64 2.61
N ASN A 376 15.89 -2.78 3.53
CA ASN A 376 15.20 -1.53 3.88
C ASN A 376 15.82 -0.31 3.20
N ALA A 377 16.78 -0.47 2.29
CA ALA A 377 17.26 0.61 1.45
C ALA A 377 16.17 1.03 0.44
N ARG A 378 16.00 2.34 0.25
CA ARG A 378 14.86 2.91 -0.47
C ARG A 378 15.29 3.98 -1.46
N ALA A 379 14.49 4.17 -2.51
CA ALA A 379 14.66 5.24 -3.49
C ALA A 379 13.30 5.89 -3.79
N MET A 380 13.31 7.20 -4.03
CA MET A 380 12.16 7.95 -4.53
C MET A 380 12.08 7.81 -6.05
N LEU A 381 11.31 6.84 -6.55
CA LEU A 381 11.23 6.56 -7.98
C LEU A 381 10.00 7.23 -8.61
N ASP A 382 10.26 8.11 -9.57
CA ASP A 382 9.23 8.65 -10.45
C ASP A 382 9.01 7.68 -11.61
N VAL A 383 7.92 6.93 -11.55
CA VAL A 383 7.63 5.87 -12.53
C VAL A 383 7.33 6.45 -13.92
N SER A 384 6.93 7.73 -14.02
CA SER A 384 6.75 8.41 -15.32
C SER A 384 8.06 8.64 -16.08
N LYS A 385 9.21 8.48 -15.40
CA LYS A 385 10.55 8.50 -16.03
C LYS A 385 11.05 7.10 -16.41
N VAL A 386 10.36 6.06 -15.96
CA VAL A 386 10.70 4.65 -16.24
C VAL A 386 9.85 4.13 -17.40
N LEU A 387 8.57 4.47 -17.40
CA LEU A 387 7.58 4.03 -18.37
C LEU A 387 7.07 5.24 -19.17
N PRO A 388 6.68 5.04 -20.44
CA PRO A 388 6.11 6.11 -21.24
C PRO A 388 4.76 6.58 -20.65
N ALA A 389 4.39 7.83 -20.93
CA ALA A 389 3.27 8.51 -20.24
C ALA A 389 1.92 7.78 -20.38
N GLU A 390 1.65 7.16 -21.52
CA GLU A 390 0.43 6.38 -21.74
C GLU A 390 0.35 5.09 -20.91
N ARG A 391 1.48 4.66 -20.33
CA ARG A 391 1.62 3.45 -19.51
C ARG A 391 1.67 3.73 -18.01
N VAL A 392 1.35 4.94 -17.58
CA VAL A 392 1.34 5.32 -16.16
C VAL A 392 0.09 6.17 -15.86
N PHE A 393 -0.45 6.06 -14.65
CA PHE A 393 -1.44 7.00 -14.13
C PHE A 393 -0.72 8.20 -13.50
N ILE A 394 -0.93 9.39 -14.04
CA ILE A 394 -0.30 10.64 -13.55
C ILE A 394 -1.29 11.59 -12.88
N ASN A 395 -2.59 11.46 -13.19
CA ASN A 395 -3.64 12.19 -12.50
C ASN A 395 -4.15 11.32 -11.33
N PRO A 396 -4.01 11.76 -10.06
CA PRO A 396 -4.44 10.97 -8.90
C PRO A 396 -5.96 10.76 -8.81
N MET A 397 -6.71 11.50 -9.63
CA MET A 397 -8.16 11.40 -9.74
C MET A 397 -8.61 10.70 -11.02
N GLU A 398 -7.70 10.16 -11.84
CA GLU A 398 -8.07 9.26 -12.93
C GLU A 398 -8.36 7.85 -12.37
N PRO A 399 -9.58 7.32 -12.53
CA PRO A 399 -9.92 6.00 -12.02
C PRO A 399 -9.44 4.88 -12.96
N THR A 400 -9.07 3.74 -12.39
CA THR A 400 -9.14 2.44 -13.09
C THR A 400 -10.27 1.60 -12.50
N LYS A 401 -11.10 1.00 -13.35
CA LYS A 401 -12.18 0.11 -12.90
C LYS A 401 -11.57 -1.23 -12.50
N LEU A 402 -11.66 -1.57 -11.22
CA LEU A 402 -11.21 -2.87 -10.72
C LEU A 402 -12.13 -3.97 -11.25
N SER A 403 -11.52 -5.03 -11.80
CA SER A 403 -12.22 -6.25 -12.17
C SER A 403 -11.78 -7.44 -11.34
N THR A 404 -10.52 -7.44 -10.91
CA THR A 404 -9.87 -8.60 -10.29
C THR A 404 -9.10 -8.18 -9.04
N VAL A 405 -9.30 -8.92 -7.96
CA VAL A 405 -8.52 -8.80 -6.72
C VAL A 405 -7.80 -10.12 -6.49
N ILE A 406 -6.48 -10.07 -6.30
CA ILE A 406 -5.64 -11.23 -6.07
C ILE A 406 -5.01 -11.11 -4.69
N LEU A 407 -5.36 -12.04 -3.81
CA LEU A 407 -4.68 -12.24 -2.54
C LEU A 407 -3.43 -13.10 -2.78
N LEU A 408 -2.25 -12.48 -2.76
CA LEU A 408 -0.98 -13.20 -2.89
C LEU A 408 -0.64 -13.87 -1.57
N ARG A 409 -0.14 -15.11 -1.65
CA ARG A 409 0.39 -15.84 -0.51
C ARG A 409 1.62 -16.67 -0.90
N ARG A 410 2.28 -17.23 0.10
CA ARG A 410 3.37 -18.19 -0.09
C ARG A 410 3.33 -19.25 1.02
N ALA A 411 2.49 -20.26 0.82
CA ALA A 411 2.36 -21.40 1.70
C ALA A 411 2.98 -22.63 1.02
N LYS A 412 4.21 -22.97 1.40
CA LYS A 412 4.98 -24.07 0.77
C LYS A 412 4.37 -25.45 1.04
N ASP A 413 3.61 -25.56 2.11
CA ASP A 413 2.89 -26.74 2.58
C ASP A 413 1.56 -26.96 1.84
N ASP A 414 1.03 -25.95 1.16
CA ASP A 414 -0.21 -26.04 0.38
C ASP A 414 0.10 -26.11 -1.12
N ARG A 415 -0.39 -27.16 -1.78
CA ARG A 415 -0.16 -27.38 -3.22
C ARG A 415 -1.09 -26.58 -4.14
N THR A 416 -2.09 -25.89 -3.59
CA THR A 416 -2.99 -25.01 -4.34
C THR A 416 -2.21 -23.84 -4.91
N VAL A 417 -2.37 -23.61 -6.22
CA VAL A 417 -1.69 -22.54 -6.96
C VAL A 417 -2.61 -21.34 -7.09
N ALA A 418 -3.80 -21.50 -7.67
CA ALA A 418 -4.78 -20.43 -7.80
C ALA A 418 -6.20 -20.96 -7.56
N GLU A 419 -7.03 -20.17 -6.87
CA GLU A 419 -8.43 -20.53 -6.61
C GLU A 419 -9.33 -19.29 -6.57
N SER A 420 -10.60 -19.45 -6.93
CA SER A 420 -11.65 -18.45 -6.71
C SER A 420 -12.02 -18.40 -5.23
N LEU A 421 -12.20 -17.19 -4.69
CA LEU A 421 -12.54 -16.99 -3.30
C LEU A 421 -14.01 -16.62 -3.11
N GLY A 422 -14.74 -17.44 -2.35
CA GLY A 422 -15.99 -17.03 -1.71
C GLY A 422 -15.74 -15.94 -0.66
N LEU A 423 -16.80 -15.29 -0.17
CA LEU A 423 -16.67 -14.18 0.78
C LEU A 423 -15.97 -14.58 2.09
N GLY A 424 -16.32 -15.74 2.66
CA GLY A 424 -15.69 -16.22 3.89
C GLY A 424 -14.22 -16.57 3.69
N GLY A 425 -13.88 -17.31 2.62
CA GLY A 425 -12.50 -17.53 2.16
C GLY A 425 -11.68 -16.24 1.96
N PHE A 426 -12.27 -15.23 1.32
CA PHE A 426 -11.63 -13.93 1.11
C PHE A 426 -11.37 -13.20 2.42
N ALA A 427 -12.39 -13.08 3.27
CA ALA A 427 -12.29 -12.38 4.55
C ALA A 427 -11.37 -13.10 5.55
N ALA A 428 -11.45 -14.42 5.66
CA ALA A 428 -10.60 -15.18 6.59
C ALA A 428 -9.11 -15.01 6.29
N ARG A 429 -8.73 -15.00 5.02
CA ARG A 429 -7.34 -14.82 4.60
C ARG A 429 -6.82 -13.43 4.94
N LEU A 430 -7.65 -12.42 4.72
CA LEU A 430 -7.35 -11.05 5.15
C LEU A 430 -7.28 -10.96 6.69
N LEU A 431 -8.15 -11.62 7.44
CA LEU A 431 -8.13 -11.61 8.91
C LEU A 431 -6.82 -12.19 9.46
N ILE A 432 -6.38 -13.33 8.91
CA ILE A 432 -5.20 -14.04 9.43
C ILE A 432 -3.90 -13.39 8.95
N GLY A 433 -3.82 -13.02 7.68
CA GLY A 433 -2.67 -12.22 7.25
C GLY A 433 -1.35 -12.97 7.10
N GLU A 434 -1.36 -14.30 6.89
CA GLU A 434 -0.14 -15.11 7.09
C GLU A 434 0.98 -14.83 6.06
N THR A 435 2.16 -14.46 6.57
CA THR A 435 3.40 -14.26 5.82
C THR A 435 4.13 -15.58 5.55
N PRO A 436 5.13 -15.62 4.64
CA PRO A 436 5.93 -16.83 4.41
C PRO A 436 6.63 -17.37 5.68
N ASP A 437 6.94 -16.49 6.63
CA ASP A 437 7.59 -16.80 7.90
C ASP A 437 6.57 -17.12 9.01
N LYS A 438 5.30 -17.36 8.66
CA LYS A 438 4.19 -17.67 9.59
C LYS A 438 3.89 -16.55 10.61
N LYS A 439 4.36 -15.33 10.35
CA LYS A 439 3.90 -14.12 11.05
C LYS A 439 2.55 -13.68 10.51
N ARG A 440 1.76 -13.01 11.34
CA ARG A 440 0.42 -12.50 11.02
C ARG A 440 0.48 -11.02 10.69
N GLU A 441 -0.10 -10.62 9.58
CA GLU A 441 -0.31 -9.23 9.16
C GLU A 441 -1.82 -9.03 8.90
N ILE A 442 -2.59 -8.66 9.92
CA ILE A 442 -4.06 -8.49 9.82
C ILE A 442 -4.40 -7.52 8.69
N ALA A 443 -5.41 -7.87 7.88
CA ALA A 443 -5.81 -7.20 6.64
C ALA A 443 -4.66 -7.01 5.64
N TYR A 444 -3.59 -7.82 5.74
CA TYR A 444 -2.31 -7.64 5.05
C TYR A 444 -1.73 -6.23 5.21
N ASN A 445 -2.02 -5.58 6.34
CA ASN A 445 -1.73 -4.18 6.56
C ASN A 445 -1.18 -3.91 7.97
N ALA A 446 0.12 -4.17 8.15
CA ALA A 446 0.89 -3.74 9.34
C ALA A 446 0.99 -2.19 9.50
N TYR A 447 0.41 -1.45 8.56
CA TYR A 447 0.39 0.01 8.51
C TYR A 447 -0.98 0.60 8.87
N ARG A 448 -1.98 -0.24 9.19
CA ARG A 448 -3.25 0.24 9.76
C ARG A 448 -2.96 1.18 10.92
N ALA A 449 -3.72 2.25 11.01
CA ALA A 449 -3.57 3.26 12.06
C ALA A 449 -3.77 2.70 13.47
N VAL A 450 -4.15 1.42 13.61
CA VAL A 450 -4.58 0.75 14.83
C VAL A 450 -4.21 -0.74 14.90
N ASP A 451 -3.27 -1.23 14.07
CA ASP A 451 -2.73 -2.61 14.28
C ASP A 451 -2.06 -2.66 15.67
N ASP A 452 -2.84 -3.08 16.66
CA ASP A 452 -2.57 -3.00 18.08
C ASP A 452 -2.94 -4.31 18.78
N ALA A 453 -2.55 -4.42 20.04
CA ALA A 453 -2.72 -5.63 20.82
C ALA A 453 -4.19 -6.07 20.98
N GLU A 454 -5.15 -5.15 20.84
CA GLU A 454 -6.57 -5.44 20.94
C GLU A 454 -7.08 -6.18 19.70
N GLU A 455 -6.79 -5.67 18.50
CA GLU A 455 -7.15 -6.37 17.25
C GLU A 455 -6.52 -7.76 17.19
N GLN A 456 -5.24 -7.89 17.59
CA GLN A 456 -4.53 -9.17 17.61
C GLN A 456 -5.13 -10.16 18.62
N ALA A 457 -5.50 -9.69 19.82
CA ALA A 457 -6.16 -10.52 20.82
C ALA A 457 -7.55 -10.96 20.34
N PHE A 458 -8.31 -10.07 19.72
CA PHE A 458 -9.62 -10.37 19.14
C PHE A 458 -9.52 -11.47 18.07
N VAL A 459 -8.63 -11.30 17.07
CA VAL A 459 -8.45 -12.28 16.00
C VAL A 459 -7.99 -13.63 16.55
N THR A 460 -7.07 -13.63 17.51
CA THR A 460 -6.60 -14.88 18.16
C THR A 460 -7.75 -15.61 18.86
N SER A 461 -8.57 -14.88 19.63
CA SER A 461 -9.76 -15.43 20.28
C SER A 461 -10.76 -16.01 19.28
N LEU A 462 -10.97 -15.31 18.16
CA LEU A 462 -11.86 -15.73 17.09
C LEU A 462 -11.40 -17.03 16.43
N GLU A 463 -10.11 -17.17 16.16
CA GLU A 463 -9.54 -18.40 15.59
C GLU A 463 -9.65 -19.60 16.53
N GLU A 464 -9.43 -19.39 17.83
CA GLU A 464 -9.61 -20.46 18.82
C GLU A 464 -11.05 -20.95 18.88
N GLU A 465 -12.01 -20.03 18.82
CA GLU A 465 -13.43 -20.36 18.77
C GLU A 465 -13.78 -21.11 17.49
N ALA A 466 -13.31 -20.63 16.34
CA ALA A 466 -13.49 -21.31 15.05
C ALA A 466 -12.93 -22.74 15.08
N ARG A 467 -11.77 -22.95 15.69
CA ARG A 467 -11.15 -24.28 15.87
C ARG A 467 -11.97 -25.20 16.77
N ARG A 468 -12.57 -24.66 17.84
CA ARG A 468 -13.43 -25.42 18.77
C ARG A 468 -14.78 -25.79 18.16
N ALA A 469 -15.32 -24.95 17.27
CA ALA A 469 -16.60 -25.17 16.62
C ALA A 469 -16.61 -26.34 15.61
N GLY A 470 -15.44 -26.94 15.32
CA GLY A 470 -15.31 -28.09 14.43
C GLY A 470 -15.08 -27.67 12.97
N PRO A 471 -15.33 -28.57 12.00
CA PRO A 471 -15.04 -28.31 10.59
C PRO A 471 -15.88 -27.14 10.04
N GLY A 472 -15.26 -26.32 9.19
CA GLY A 472 -15.85 -25.10 8.65
C GLY A 472 -14.82 -24.08 8.14
N GLY A 473 -13.55 -24.25 8.51
CA GLY A 473 -12.41 -23.55 7.91
C GLY A 473 -12.57 -22.02 7.87
N ASP A 474 -12.23 -21.44 6.73
CA ASP A 474 -12.26 -19.99 6.48
C ASP A 474 -13.68 -19.40 6.62
N ASP A 475 -14.71 -20.07 6.10
CA ASP A 475 -16.09 -19.56 6.15
C ASP A 475 -16.59 -19.45 7.60
N ARG A 476 -16.26 -20.43 8.45
CA ARG A 476 -16.59 -20.40 9.88
C ARG A 476 -15.96 -19.20 10.58
N LEU A 477 -14.70 -18.89 10.27
CA LEU A 477 -14.00 -17.77 10.90
C LEU A 477 -14.74 -16.46 10.62
N TYR A 478 -15.13 -16.23 9.36
CA TYR A 478 -15.86 -15.01 8.99
C TYR A 478 -17.30 -14.99 9.53
N GLU A 479 -17.99 -16.13 9.58
CA GLU A 479 -19.32 -16.22 10.23
C GLU A 479 -19.27 -15.79 11.70
N LEU A 480 -18.24 -16.24 12.44
CA LEU A 480 -18.05 -15.86 13.83
C LEU A 480 -17.70 -14.37 13.95
N PHE A 481 -16.86 -13.85 13.04
CA PHE A 481 -16.52 -12.42 12.98
C PHE A 481 -17.79 -11.55 12.89
N GLU A 482 -18.69 -11.88 11.96
CA GLU A 482 -19.94 -11.12 11.74
C GLU A 482 -20.90 -11.18 12.94
N ARG A 483 -20.88 -12.27 13.72
CA ARG A 483 -21.79 -12.47 14.85
C ARG A 483 -21.28 -11.84 16.15
N ARG A 484 -19.98 -11.58 16.27
CA ARG A 484 -19.40 -11.03 17.50
C ARG A 484 -19.81 -9.57 17.71
N GLY A 485 -20.27 -9.28 18.93
CA GLY A 485 -20.68 -7.92 19.33
C GLY A 485 -19.49 -7.01 19.67
N ASP A 486 -18.33 -7.59 19.95
CA ASP A 486 -17.12 -6.92 20.45
C ASP A 486 -16.02 -6.79 19.40
N VAL A 487 -16.37 -6.87 18.11
CA VAL A 487 -15.42 -6.60 17.00
C VAL A 487 -14.91 -5.16 17.13
N PRO A 488 -13.58 -4.93 17.22
CA PRO A 488 -12.98 -3.59 17.18
C PRO A 488 -13.53 -2.77 16.02
N GLU A 489 -13.86 -1.50 16.26
CA GLU A 489 -14.49 -0.60 15.27
C GLU A 489 -13.71 -0.57 13.95
N THR A 490 -12.39 -0.53 14.04
CA THR A 490 -11.46 -0.48 12.92
C THR A 490 -11.41 -1.77 12.12
N LEU A 491 -11.57 -2.94 12.74
CA LEU A 491 -11.74 -4.19 11.99
C LEU A 491 -13.11 -4.20 11.31
N ARG A 492 -14.16 -3.75 12.00
CA ARG A 492 -15.51 -3.65 11.41
C ARG A 492 -15.54 -2.74 10.19
N GLU A 493 -14.90 -1.57 10.27
CA GLU A 493 -14.73 -0.62 9.16
C GLU A 493 -14.09 -1.28 7.94
N GLU A 494 -12.90 -1.85 8.12
CA GLU A 494 -12.13 -2.42 7.02
C GLU A 494 -12.83 -3.63 6.39
N PHE A 495 -13.38 -4.53 7.21
CA PHE A 495 -14.02 -5.74 6.71
C PHE A 495 -15.38 -5.47 6.06
N GLU A 496 -16.08 -4.41 6.46
CA GLU A 496 -17.25 -3.94 5.71
C GLU A 496 -16.84 -3.47 4.30
N LEU A 497 -15.73 -2.74 4.16
CA LEU A 497 -15.25 -2.28 2.86
C LEU A 497 -14.66 -3.43 2.02
N PHE A 498 -14.02 -4.44 2.61
CA PHE A 498 -13.63 -5.67 1.92
C PHE A 498 -14.83 -6.50 1.46
N ARG A 499 -15.92 -6.53 2.24
CA ARG A 499 -17.16 -7.20 1.83
C ARG A 499 -17.76 -6.54 0.58
N VAL A 500 -17.77 -5.20 0.53
CA VAL A 500 -18.23 -4.47 -0.66
C VAL A 500 -17.30 -4.70 -1.85
N MET A 501 -15.97 -4.76 -1.63
CA MET A 501 -15.00 -5.13 -2.67
C MET A 501 -15.29 -6.50 -3.29
N HIS A 502 -15.50 -7.51 -2.45
CA HIS A 502 -15.76 -8.87 -2.88
C HIS A 502 -17.01 -8.96 -3.76
N ARG A 503 -18.03 -8.15 -3.46
CA ARG A 503 -19.23 -8.03 -4.31
C ARG A 503 -18.95 -7.35 -5.65
N ALA A 504 -18.00 -6.43 -5.71
CA ALA A 504 -17.70 -5.62 -6.88
C ALA A 504 -16.66 -6.26 -7.83
N CYS A 505 -15.83 -7.19 -7.34
CA CYS A 505 -14.69 -7.74 -8.07
C CYS A 505 -14.68 -9.28 -8.07
N ARG A 506 -13.95 -9.88 -9.01
CA ARG A 506 -13.56 -11.30 -8.92
C ARG A 506 -12.37 -11.43 -7.99
N CYS A 507 -12.53 -12.17 -6.89
CA CYS A 507 -11.47 -12.37 -5.92
C CYS A 507 -10.83 -13.75 -6.09
N TYR A 508 -9.49 -13.79 -6.13
CA TYR A 508 -8.70 -15.00 -6.26
C TYR A 508 -7.62 -15.07 -5.18
N SER A 509 -7.22 -16.28 -4.85
CA SER A 509 -5.93 -16.55 -4.20
C SER A 509 -4.89 -16.91 -5.23
N LEU A 510 -3.66 -16.50 -5.00
CA LEU A 510 -2.52 -16.96 -5.78
C LEU A 510 -1.34 -17.28 -4.86
N ASN A 511 -0.93 -18.55 -4.87
CA ASN A 511 0.17 -19.06 -4.08
C ASN A 511 1.47 -19.05 -4.90
N THR A 512 2.44 -18.24 -4.49
CA THR A 512 3.71 -18.02 -5.22
C THR A 512 4.74 -19.10 -4.94
N ILE A 513 4.41 -20.35 -5.30
CA ILE A 513 5.16 -21.56 -4.95
C ILE A 513 5.60 -22.39 -6.16
N LEU A 514 5.56 -21.84 -7.37
CA LEU A 514 5.82 -22.60 -8.60
C LEU A 514 7.24 -23.18 -8.69
N THR A 515 8.20 -22.70 -7.90
CA THR A 515 9.52 -23.36 -7.75
C THR A 515 9.44 -24.77 -7.14
N ALA A 516 8.30 -25.17 -6.58
CA ALA A 516 8.04 -26.52 -6.10
C ALA A 516 7.50 -27.46 -7.18
N ASP A 517 7.19 -26.96 -8.38
CA ASP A 517 6.89 -27.80 -9.56
C ASP A 517 8.22 -28.38 -10.10
N PRO A 518 8.39 -29.71 -10.15
CA PRO A 518 9.61 -30.33 -10.69
C PRO A 518 9.92 -29.98 -12.14
N GLN A 519 8.95 -29.48 -12.91
CA GLN A 519 9.13 -29.05 -14.30
C GLN A 519 9.65 -27.62 -14.42
N VAL A 520 9.65 -26.84 -13.34
CA VAL A 520 10.14 -25.45 -13.33
C VAL A 520 11.63 -25.46 -13.01
N LYS A 521 12.44 -24.90 -13.91
CA LYS A 521 13.90 -24.97 -13.86
C LYS A 521 14.49 -24.03 -12.82
N ASP A 522 13.95 -22.81 -12.74
CA ASP A 522 14.50 -21.75 -11.91
C ASP A 522 13.41 -20.76 -11.44
N ARG A 523 13.84 -19.78 -10.64
CA ARG A 523 12.97 -18.74 -10.09
C ARG A 523 12.42 -17.82 -11.17
N LYS A 524 13.14 -17.59 -12.27
CA LYS A 524 12.71 -16.70 -13.36
C LYS A 524 11.54 -17.33 -14.11
N GLU A 525 11.64 -18.61 -14.45
CA GLU A 525 10.54 -19.38 -15.04
C GLU A 525 9.32 -19.43 -14.10
N ALA A 526 9.53 -19.61 -12.79
CA ALA A 526 8.44 -19.59 -11.81
C ALA A 526 7.69 -18.25 -11.80
N VAL A 527 8.41 -17.13 -11.88
CA VAL A 527 7.81 -15.78 -11.94
C VAL A 527 7.05 -15.61 -13.25
N GLU A 528 7.62 -15.98 -14.38
CA GLU A 528 6.96 -15.89 -15.69
C GLU A 528 5.64 -16.66 -15.73
N LEU A 529 5.63 -17.91 -15.24
CA LEU A 529 4.42 -18.73 -15.15
C LEU A 529 3.38 -18.10 -14.21
N THR A 530 3.82 -17.49 -13.10
CA THR A 530 2.93 -16.77 -12.18
C THR A 530 2.27 -15.58 -12.89
N LEU A 531 3.01 -14.82 -13.69
CA LEU A 531 2.49 -13.70 -14.47
C LEU A 531 1.49 -14.16 -15.55
N GLN A 532 1.75 -15.29 -16.21
CA GLN A 532 0.80 -15.89 -17.16
C GLN A 532 -0.51 -16.31 -16.48
N ILE A 533 -0.43 -16.90 -15.28
CA ILE A 533 -1.63 -17.20 -14.47
C ILE A 533 -2.40 -15.92 -14.18
N ILE A 534 -1.74 -14.88 -13.68
CA ILE A 534 -2.38 -13.59 -13.38
C ILE A 534 -3.08 -13.03 -14.62
N ALA A 535 -2.40 -13.00 -15.77
CA ALA A 535 -3.00 -12.52 -17.02
C ALA A 535 -4.27 -13.30 -17.37
N ARG A 536 -4.26 -14.64 -17.23
CA ARG A 536 -5.45 -15.48 -17.45
C ARG A 536 -6.59 -15.22 -16.48
N LEU A 537 -6.29 -14.98 -15.20
CA LEU A 537 -7.33 -14.64 -14.22
C LEU A 537 -8.08 -13.35 -14.60
N VAL A 538 -7.37 -12.38 -15.17
CA VAL A 538 -7.90 -11.06 -15.54
C VAL A 538 -8.65 -11.12 -16.87
N ASP A 539 -8.14 -11.89 -17.82
CA ASP A 539 -8.73 -12.03 -19.15
C ASP A 539 -10.03 -12.84 -19.09
N ASP A 540 -9.96 -14.04 -18.52
CA ASP A 540 -11.02 -15.04 -18.62
C ASP A 540 -12.04 -14.96 -17.46
N HIS A 541 -11.67 -14.33 -16.32
CA HIS A 541 -12.46 -14.32 -15.08
C HIS A 541 -13.09 -15.70 -14.75
N PRO A 542 -12.27 -16.77 -14.64
CA PRO A 542 -12.80 -18.10 -14.42
C PRO A 542 -13.63 -18.14 -13.12
N ALA A 543 -14.84 -18.69 -13.23
CA ALA A 543 -15.67 -19.04 -12.08
C ALA A 543 -15.19 -20.37 -11.51
N ASP A 544 -15.32 -20.55 -10.19
CA ASP A 544 -15.02 -21.80 -9.48
C ASP A 544 -13.63 -22.37 -9.78
N LEU A 545 -12.65 -21.47 -9.97
CA LEU A 545 -11.28 -21.87 -10.26
C LEU A 545 -10.70 -22.63 -9.06
N GLN A 546 -10.08 -23.76 -9.33
CA GLN A 546 -9.19 -24.42 -8.37
C GLN A 546 -8.08 -25.16 -9.12
N THR A 547 -6.85 -24.70 -8.93
CA THR A 547 -5.66 -25.27 -9.55
C THR A 547 -4.60 -25.56 -8.51
N THR A 548 -3.78 -26.57 -8.79
CA THR A 548 -2.68 -27.03 -7.94
C THR A 548 -1.40 -27.12 -8.77
N LEU A 549 -0.28 -27.43 -8.12
CA LEU A 549 1.00 -27.68 -8.79
C LEU A 549 0.93 -28.75 -9.89
N THR A 550 -0.08 -29.63 -9.89
CA THR A 550 -0.20 -30.70 -10.90
C THR A 550 -1.05 -30.31 -12.12
N ASN A 551 -1.83 -29.22 -12.06
CA ASN A 551 -2.77 -28.90 -13.14
C ASN A 551 -2.83 -27.41 -13.52
N TYR A 552 -2.14 -26.50 -12.85
CA TYR A 552 -2.18 -25.06 -13.20
C TYR A 552 -1.78 -24.75 -14.65
N ARG A 553 -0.97 -25.63 -15.28
CA ARG A 553 -0.57 -25.48 -16.68
C ARG A 553 -1.74 -25.55 -17.66
N SER A 554 -2.86 -26.18 -17.30
CA SER A 554 -4.07 -26.20 -18.14
C SER A 554 -4.74 -24.82 -18.22
N LEU A 555 -4.65 -24.01 -17.15
CA LEU A 555 -5.16 -22.65 -17.11
C LEU A 555 -4.44 -21.75 -18.11
N ILE A 556 -3.10 -21.84 -18.17
CA ILE A 556 -2.29 -21.03 -19.08
C ILE A 556 -2.36 -21.52 -20.53
N SER A 557 -2.53 -22.83 -20.75
CA SER A 557 -2.58 -23.44 -22.09
C SER A 557 -3.95 -23.36 -22.76
N ALA A 558 -5.00 -23.01 -22.02
CA ALA A 558 -6.33 -22.85 -22.58
C ALA A 558 -6.36 -21.72 -23.63
N PRO A 559 -7.13 -21.86 -24.73
CA PRO A 559 -7.39 -20.76 -25.65
C PRO A 559 -8.00 -19.58 -24.87
N ALA A 560 -7.52 -18.35 -25.14
CA ALA A 560 -8.14 -17.15 -24.58
C ALA A 560 -9.61 -17.10 -24.98
N ARG A 561 -10.51 -16.79 -24.05
CA ARG A 561 -11.95 -16.73 -24.34
C ARG A 561 -12.40 -15.39 -24.93
#